data_AF-A0A9W6HNV6-F1
#
_entry.id   AF-A0A9W6HNV6-F1
#
_cell.length_a   1.000
_cell.length_b   1.000
_cell.length_c   1.000
_cell.angle_alpha   90.00
_cell.angle_beta   90.00
_cell.angle_gamma   90.00
#
_symmetry.space_group_name_H-M   'P 1'
#
loop_
_entity.id
_entity.type
_entity.pdbx_description
1 polymer ?
#
loop_
_entity_poly.entity_id
_entity_poly.type
_entity_poly.pdbx_seq_one_letter_code
_entity_poly.pdbx_strand_id
1 'polypeptide(L)'
;MVKPWSAPHLAPLFMELTSAKTAPSWARRAVKIIHRYTREHSEPPTFRELFSELATQDPDYADHEEAWSSRAVRNLVMVHWRRQGWVRYRTETRTLRSGPNANRDLFPATRSALREGARREAPQER
;
A
#
# COMPACT_ATOMS: atom_id res chain seq x y z
N MET A 1 -9.04 10.89 -21.69
CA MET A 1 -8.83 10.11 -20.45
C MET A 1 -10.16 9.49 -20.06
N VAL A 2 -10.33 8.18 -20.23
CA VAL A 2 -11.60 7.49 -19.95
C VAL A 2 -11.78 7.46 -18.43
N LYS A 3 -12.87 8.03 -17.94
CA LYS A 3 -13.23 7.98 -16.51
C LYS A 3 -13.79 6.58 -16.22
N PRO A 4 -13.53 5.96 -15.06
CA PRO A 4 -13.96 4.58 -14.80
C PRO A 4 -15.47 4.41 -14.85
N TRP A 5 -16.24 5.44 -14.50
CA TRP A 5 -17.70 5.41 -14.62
C TRP A 5 -18.21 5.47 -16.08
N SER A 6 -17.34 5.71 -17.05
CA SER A 6 -17.64 5.59 -18.48
C SER A 6 -17.40 4.16 -19.00
N ALA A 7 -16.88 3.26 -18.17
CA ALA A 7 -16.56 1.87 -18.49
C ALA A 7 -17.03 0.97 -17.34
N PRO A 8 -18.32 0.60 -17.32
CA PRO A 8 -18.96 -0.06 -16.16
C PRO A 8 -18.27 -1.34 -15.70
N HIS A 9 -17.67 -2.08 -16.63
CA HIS A 9 -16.91 -3.32 -16.36
C HIS A 9 -15.61 -3.09 -15.57
N LEU A 10 -15.13 -1.85 -15.45
CA LEU A 10 -13.98 -1.52 -14.60
C LEU A 10 -14.37 -1.22 -13.14
N ALA A 11 -15.67 -1.04 -12.88
CA ALA A 11 -16.18 -0.68 -11.56
C ALA A 11 -16.00 -1.77 -10.49
N PRO A 12 -16.20 -3.08 -10.77
CA PRO A 12 -16.08 -4.13 -9.75
C PRO A 12 -14.73 -4.10 -9.03
N LEU A 13 -13.61 -4.24 -9.76
CA LEU A 13 -12.28 -4.19 -9.16
C LEU A 13 -12.00 -2.85 -8.47
N PHE A 14 -12.42 -1.74 -9.07
CA PHE A 14 -12.25 -0.43 -8.43
C PHE A 14 -12.94 -0.37 -7.07
N MET A 15 -14.17 -0.88 -6.96
CA MET A 15 -14.90 -0.97 -5.71
C MET A 15 -14.21 -1.91 -4.73
N GLU A 16 -13.71 -3.05 -5.17
CA GLU A 16 -12.95 -3.95 -4.29
C GLU A 16 -11.68 -3.31 -3.73
N LEU A 17 -10.95 -2.56 -4.56
CA LEU A 17 -9.70 -1.91 -4.14
C LEU A 17 -9.93 -0.67 -3.27
N THR A 18 -11.16 -0.11 -3.24
CA THR A 18 -11.45 1.17 -2.56
C THR A 18 -12.57 1.11 -1.51
N SER A 19 -13.27 -0.02 -1.36
CA SER A 19 -14.30 -0.16 -0.32
C SER A 19 -13.67 -0.23 1.07
N ALA A 20 -14.38 0.27 2.10
CA ALA A 20 -13.89 0.20 3.48
C ALA A 20 -13.66 -1.25 3.98
N LYS A 21 -14.36 -2.23 3.40
CA LYS A 21 -14.27 -3.65 3.77
C LYS A 21 -13.01 -4.33 3.22
N THR A 22 -12.67 -4.05 1.96
CA THR A 22 -11.64 -4.79 1.20
C THR A 22 -10.41 -3.95 0.87
N ALA A 23 -10.51 -2.62 0.81
CA ALA A 23 -9.35 -1.77 0.55
C ALA A 23 -8.21 -1.97 1.57
N PRO A 24 -8.46 -2.17 2.89
CA PRO A 24 -7.37 -2.42 3.83
C PRO A 24 -6.58 -3.70 3.52
N SER A 25 -7.22 -4.79 3.11
CA SER A 25 -6.50 -6.04 2.79
C SER A 25 -5.63 -5.88 1.55
N TRP A 26 -6.16 -5.26 0.51
CA TRP A 26 -5.43 -4.96 -0.72
C TRP A 26 -4.29 -3.97 -0.50
N ALA A 27 -4.52 -2.91 0.26
CA ALA A 27 -3.51 -1.93 0.61
C ALA A 27 -2.36 -2.56 1.43
N ARG A 28 -2.68 -3.49 2.34
CA ARG A 28 -1.65 -4.25 3.08
C ARG A 28 -0.80 -5.11 2.14
N ARG A 29 -1.41 -5.82 1.19
CA ARG A 29 -0.69 -6.59 0.16
C ARG A 29 0.23 -5.67 -0.65
N ALA A 30 -0.28 -4.52 -1.07
CA ALA A 30 0.48 -3.53 -1.82
C ALA A 30 1.70 -3.02 -1.03
N VAL A 31 1.54 -2.76 0.26
CA VAL A 31 2.66 -2.33 1.12
C VAL A 31 3.71 -3.43 1.24
N LYS A 32 3.32 -4.69 1.44
CA LYS A 32 4.25 -5.82 1.47
C LYS A 32 5.04 -5.93 0.17
N ILE A 33 4.37 -5.75 -0.98
CA ILE A 33 5.02 -5.70 -2.29
C ILE A 33 6.04 -4.56 -2.36
N ILE A 34 5.66 -3.33 -1.99
CA ILE A 34 6.57 -2.17 -2.03
C ILE A 34 7.84 -2.44 -1.22
N HIS A 35 7.70 -2.99 -0.01
CA HIS A 35 8.84 -3.32 0.86
C HIS A 35 9.72 -4.41 0.25
N ARG A 36 9.11 -5.51 -0.23
CA ARG A 36 9.83 -6.60 -0.89
C ARG A 36 10.61 -6.10 -2.11
N TYR A 37 9.92 -5.42 -3.01
CA TYR A 37 10.50 -4.89 -4.26
C TYR A 37 11.64 -3.91 -3.96
N THR A 38 11.46 -2.99 -2.99
CA THR A 38 12.53 -2.04 -2.62
C THR A 38 13.75 -2.75 -2.05
N ARG A 39 13.57 -3.82 -1.28
CA ARG A 39 14.69 -4.63 -0.75
C ARG A 39 15.42 -5.38 -1.85
N GLU A 40 14.70 -5.89 -2.84
CA GLU A 40 15.26 -6.71 -3.92
C GLU A 40 15.94 -5.89 -5.02
N HIS A 41 15.38 -4.72 -5.34
CA HIS A 41 15.84 -3.89 -6.46
C HIS A 41 16.60 -2.63 -6.02
N SER A 42 16.73 -2.36 -4.72
CA SER A 42 17.26 -1.11 -4.14
C SER A 42 16.50 0.16 -4.56
N GLU A 43 15.40 0.01 -5.29
CA GLU A 43 14.50 1.07 -5.70
C GLU A 43 13.05 0.61 -5.56
N PRO A 44 12.09 1.52 -5.33
CA PRO A 44 10.69 1.18 -5.17
C PRO A 44 9.98 0.97 -6.52
N PRO A 45 8.87 0.21 -6.52
CA PRO A 45 8.15 -0.09 -7.74
C PRO A 45 7.41 1.14 -8.28
N THR A 46 7.19 1.14 -9.59
CA THR A 46 6.22 1.99 -10.26
C THR A 46 4.79 1.53 -9.98
N PHE A 47 3.79 2.35 -10.31
CA PHE A 47 2.39 1.95 -10.18
C PHE A 47 2.04 0.77 -11.07
N ARG A 48 2.68 0.66 -12.24
CA ARG A 48 2.43 -0.46 -13.16
C ARG A 48 2.93 -1.76 -12.54
N GLU A 49 4.18 -1.78 -12.06
CA GLU A 49 4.79 -2.97 -11.43
C GLU A 49 3.99 -3.41 -10.20
N LEU A 50 3.62 -2.46 -9.33
CA LEU A 50 2.80 -2.77 -8.15
C LEU A 50 1.48 -3.46 -8.53
N PHE A 51 0.75 -2.92 -9.52
CA PHE A 51 -0.55 -3.48 -9.90
C PHE A 51 -0.42 -4.79 -10.67
N SER A 52 0.63 -4.95 -11.48
CA SER A 52 0.93 -6.24 -12.10
C SER A 52 1.13 -7.33 -11.04
N GLU A 53 1.81 -7.01 -9.93
CA GLU A 53 2.05 -7.96 -8.84
C GLU A 53 0.86 -8.15 -7.89
N LEU A 54 -0.04 -7.17 -7.81
CA LEU A 54 -1.32 -7.34 -7.11
C LEU A 54 -2.29 -8.23 -7.90
N ALA A 55 -2.30 -8.10 -9.22
CA ALA A 55 -3.17 -8.90 -10.09
C ALA A 55 -2.89 -10.40 -9.97
N THR A 56 -1.65 -10.81 -9.71
CA THR A 56 -1.30 -12.23 -9.47
C THR A 56 -1.85 -12.77 -8.15
N GLN A 57 -2.34 -11.90 -7.26
CA GLN A 57 -2.93 -12.25 -5.97
C GLN A 57 -4.46 -12.11 -5.97
N ASP A 58 -5.05 -11.84 -7.13
CA ASP A 58 -6.49 -11.75 -7.31
C ASP A 58 -7.10 -13.13 -7.63
N PRO A 59 -7.91 -13.71 -6.73
CA PRO A 59 -8.61 -14.95 -7.03
C PRO A 59 -9.61 -14.79 -8.19
N ASP A 60 -10.13 -13.58 -8.41
CA ASP A 60 -11.17 -13.27 -9.39
C ASP A 60 -10.57 -12.55 -10.63
N TYR A 61 -9.30 -12.83 -10.95
CA TYR A 61 -8.56 -12.15 -12.03
C TYR A 61 -9.32 -12.13 -13.36
N ALA A 62 -9.98 -13.23 -13.73
CA ALA A 62 -10.69 -13.33 -15.01
C ALA A 62 -11.81 -12.27 -15.14
N ASP A 63 -12.50 -11.97 -14.04
CA ASP A 63 -13.57 -10.96 -14.00
C ASP A 63 -13.00 -9.52 -13.94
N HIS A 64 -11.74 -9.39 -13.55
CA HIS A 64 -11.06 -8.12 -13.31
C HIS A 64 -9.95 -7.79 -14.33
N GLU A 65 -9.71 -8.65 -15.33
CA GLU A 65 -8.52 -8.60 -16.19
C GLU A 65 -8.32 -7.21 -16.82
N GLU A 66 -9.36 -6.67 -17.45
CA GLU A 66 -9.28 -5.35 -18.07
C GLU A 66 -9.04 -4.24 -17.04
N ALA A 67 -9.65 -4.34 -15.86
CA ALA A 67 -9.52 -3.37 -14.79
C ALA A 67 -8.10 -3.34 -14.19
N TRP A 68 -7.42 -4.48 -14.08
CA TRP A 68 -6.02 -4.55 -13.63
C TRP A 68 -5.05 -3.82 -14.59
N SER A 69 -5.31 -3.92 -15.90
CA SER A 69 -4.50 -3.24 -16.91
C SER A 69 -4.83 -1.74 -17.05
N SER A 70 -5.99 -1.30 -16.57
CA SER A 70 -6.50 0.06 -16.71
C SER A 70 -5.69 1.11 -15.94
N ARG A 71 -5.10 2.07 -16.68
CA ARG A 71 -4.40 3.23 -16.09
C ARG A 71 -5.31 4.07 -15.20
N ALA A 72 -6.60 4.19 -15.54
CA ALA A 72 -7.55 4.99 -14.78
C ALA A 72 -7.83 4.37 -13.40
N VAL A 73 -8.07 3.06 -13.35
CA VAL A 73 -8.25 2.30 -12.09
C VAL A 73 -7.01 2.44 -11.22
N ARG A 74 -5.82 2.15 -11.77
CA ARG A 74 -4.54 2.28 -11.02
C ARG A 74 -4.39 3.65 -10.38
N ASN A 75 -4.56 4.71 -11.16
CA ASN A 75 -4.38 6.08 -10.67
C ASN A 75 -5.35 6.44 -9.55
N LEU A 76 -6.63 6.09 -9.69
CA LEU A 76 -7.64 6.43 -8.70
C LEU A 76 -7.50 5.62 -7.42
N VAL A 77 -7.18 4.33 -7.52
CA VAL A 77 -6.87 3.48 -6.36
C VAL A 77 -5.67 4.03 -5.60
N MET A 78 -4.59 4.42 -6.31
CA MET A 78 -3.42 5.03 -5.66
C MET A 78 -3.75 6.35 -4.95
N VAL A 79 -4.59 7.21 -5.55
CA VAL A 79 -5.08 8.43 -4.90
C VAL A 79 -5.89 8.10 -3.66
N HIS A 80 -6.80 7.13 -3.75
CA HIS A 80 -7.63 6.68 -2.63
C HIS A 80 -6.76 6.15 -1.48
N TRP A 81 -5.85 5.21 -1.75
CA TRP A 81 -4.94 4.66 -0.74
C TRP A 81 -4.00 5.71 -0.14
N ARG A 82 -3.56 6.70 -0.92
CA ARG A 82 -2.78 7.83 -0.38
C ARG A 82 -3.60 8.67 0.59
N ARG A 83 -4.86 8.99 0.26
CA ARG A 83 -5.77 9.73 1.15
C ARG A 83 -6.06 8.96 2.44
N GLN A 84 -6.17 7.64 2.34
CA GLN A 84 -6.35 6.74 3.49
C GLN A 84 -5.04 6.43 4.23
N GLY A 85 -3.91 7.06 3.86
CA GLY A 85 -2.65 6.91 4.57
C GLY A 85 -1.99 5.53 4.44
N TRP A 86 -2.38 4.71 3.46
CA TRP A 86 -1.76 3.40 3.21
C TRP A 86 -0.45 3.50 2.44
N VAL A 87 -0.37 4.44 1.50
CA VAL A 87 0.81 4.65 0.64
C VAL A 87 1.14 6.14 0.55
N ARG A 88 2.38 6.43 0.15
CA ARG A 88 2.86 7.77 -0.17
C ARG A 88 3.64 7.72 -1.46
N TYR A 89 3.50 8.77 -2.28
CA TYR A 89 4.28 8.96 -3.49
C TYR A 89 4.33 10.45 -3.82
N ARG A 90 5.31 10.84 -4.62
CA ARG A 90 5.42 12.16 -5.23
C ARG A 90 5.14 12.06 -6.73
N THR A 91 5.20 13.19 -7.41
CA THR A 91 5.03 13.29 -8.86
C THR A 91 6.10 12.52 -9.63
N GLU A 92 7.29 12.36 -9.05
CA GLU A 92 8.40 11.67 -9.69
C GLU A 92 8.19 10.15 -9.72
N THR A 93 8.78 9.50 -10.72
CA THR A 93 8.76 8.05 -10.86
C THR A 93 9.47 7.37 -9.68
N ARG A 94 9.01 6.15 -9.35
CA ARG A 94 9.63 5.32 -8.28
C ARG A 94 9.75 6.00 -6.93
N THR A 95 8.77 6.82 -6.57
CA THR A 95 8.68 7.46 -5.24
C THR A 95 7.71 6.75 -4.31
N LEU A 96 7.19 5.58 -4.71
CA LEU A 96 6.21 4.85 -3.94
C LEU A 96 6.79 4.33 -2.62
N ARG A 97 6.10 4.57 -1.51
CA ARG A 97 6.48 4.15 -0.15
C ARG A 97 5.23 3.78 0.66
N SER A 98 5.43 3.09 1.78
CA SER A 98 4.36 2.86 2.76
C SER A 98 3.95 4.16 3.47
N GLY A 99 2.66 4.25 3.77
CA GLY A 99 2.05 5.36 4.51
C GLY A 99 1.97 5.10 6.03
N PRO A 100 1.51 6.10 6.80
CA PRO A 100 1.50 6.03 8.26
C PRO A 100 0.53 4.97 8.80
N ASN A 101 -0.62 4.77 8.14
CA ASN A 101 -1.61 3.77 8.56
C ASN A 101 -1.10 2.36 8.26
N ALA A 102 -0.45 2.17 7.10
CA ALA A 102 0.22 0.92 6.79
C ALA A 102 1.32 0.59 7.79
N ASN A 103 2.14 1.58 8.18
CA ASN A 103 3.19 1.35 9.16
C ASN A 103 2.63 0.97 10.52
N ARG A 104 1.58 1.65 11.00
CA ARG A 104 0.94 1.31 12.28
C ARG A 104 0.34 -0.10 12.28
N ASP A 105 -0.25 -0.50 11.17
CA ASP A 105 -0.98 -1.76 11.04
C ASP A 105 -0.05 -2.97 10.79
N LEU A 106 0.94 -2.82 9.91
CA LEU A 106 1.84 -3.92 9.49
C LEU A 106 3.15 -3.97 10.27
N PHE A 107 3.62 -2.82 10.76
CA PHE A 107 4.84 -2.68 11.54
C PHE A 107 4.50 -1.97 12.85
N PRO A 108 3.58 -2.54 13.67
CA PRO A 108 3.28 -1.95 14.96
C PRO A 108 4.62 -1.79 15.67
N ALA A 109 4.98 -0.54 15.96
CA ALA A 109 6.21 -0.28 16.66
C ALA A 109 6.18 -1.15 17.90
N THR A 110 7.24 -1.93 18.13
CA THR A 110 7.58 -2.51 19.43
C THR A 110 7.87 -1.35 20.41
N ARG A 111 6.87 -0.50 20.63
CA ARG A 111 6.85 0.56 21.63
C ARG A 111 6.51 -0.10 22.95
N SER A 112 7.51 -0.79 23.51
CA SER A 112 7.72 -0.90 24.96
C SER A 112 9.14 -1.33 25.32
N ALA A 113 9.92 -1.98 24.45
CA ALA A 113 11.20 -2.56 24.89
C ALA A 113 12.39 -1.57 25.00
N LEU A 114 12.29 -0.33 24.50
CA LEU A 114 13.46 0.57 24.41
C LEU A 114 13.39 1.86 25.24
N ARG A 115 12.32 2.10 26.00
CA ARG A 115 12.23 3.26 26.91
C ARG A 115 12.28 2.93 28.40
N GLU A 116 12.28 1.65 28.77
CA GLU A 116 12.28 1.23 30.18
C GLU A 116 13.65 0.77 30.70
N GLY A 117 14.64 0.55 29.81
CA GLY A 117 16.01 0.17 30.20
C GLY A 117 16.95 1.32 30.55
N ALA A 118 16.65 2.56 30.16
CA ALA A 118 17.56 3.70 30.35
C ALA A 118 17.31 4.52 31.63
N ARG A 119 16.52 3.98 32.59
CA ARG A 119 16.13 4.68 33.82
C ARG A 119 16.47 3.94 35.12
N ARG A 120 17.34 2.92 35.05
CA ARG A 120 17.81 2.19 36.25
C ARG A 120 19.33 2.06 36.27
N GLU A 121 20.05 3.15 36.05
CA GLU A 121 21.43 3.28 36.53
C GLU A 121 21.65 4.70 37.04
N ALA A 122 21.36 4.91 38.32
CA ALA A 122 22.01 5.93 39.11
C ALA A 122 22.25 5.30 40.49
N PRO A 123 23.51 4.99 40.86
CA PRO A 123 23.82 4.57 42.21
C PRO A 123 23.67 5.78 43.13
N GLN A 124 22.80 5.67 44.12
CA GLN A 124 22.68 6.67 45.17
C GLN A 124 23.78 6.37 46.20
N GLU A 125 24.91 7.06 46.06
CA GLU A 125 25.93 7.15 47.10
C GLU A 125 25.50 8.18 48.16
N ARG A 126 25.81 7.82 49.42
CA ARG A 126 25.76 8.57 50.69
C ARG A 126 24.48 8.45 51.52
#